data_AF-A0A5N6F4A5-F1
#
_entry.id   AF-A0A5N6F4A5-F1
#
_cell.length_a   1.000
_cell.length_b   1.000
_cell.length_c   1.000
_cell.angle_alpha   90.00
_cell.angle_beta   90.00
_cell.angle_gamma   90.00
#
_symmetry.space_group_name_H-M   'P 1'
#
loop_
_entity.id
_entity.type
_entity.pdbx_description
1 polymer ?
#
loop_
_entity_poly.entity_id
_entity_poly.type
_entity_poly.pdbx_seq_one_letter_code
_entity_poly.pdbx_strand_id
1 'polypeptide(L)'
;MAARLEENDGVSKETYEPDDHILPQSWSTPVQQQEYQGRINLTQAPDLSSLSEAPPYCGYSFTDGPWKHALVALGIDPRQGPEYRIYKTYNFPYNYDPIIADPSFTSSLTVDISFPREVRTNHGNDSHIFDGYLLFNDDNVWQYCDISDDQLRRIWSTTTIRHSFCPRNGFFYNGKTAKLWEIMTDKVLTIRDGEEPAVDDYECLLDIPDDYKAGSRGRERKRYDRGFGQNYTRKQAFMRSLILKKAQSL
;
A
#
# COMPACT_ATOMS: atom_id res chain seq x y z
N MET A 1 -29.99 -51.64 -33.48
CA MET A 1 -29.05 -52.51 -32.71
C MET A 1 -27.70 -52.35 -33.40
N ALA A 2 -26.73 -51.63 -32.82
CA ALA A 2 -25.69 -52.16 -31.92
C ALA A 2 -24.84 -53.23 -32.65
N ALA A 3 -23.50 -53.23 -32.69
CA ALA A 3 -22.45 -52.44 -32.08
C ALA A 3 -21.12 -52.67 -32.85
N ARG A 4 -20.18 -51.72 -32.72
CA ARG A 4 -18.71 -51.84 -32.46
C ARG A 4 -18.18 -53.30 -32.31
N LEU A 5 -17.03 -53.75 -32.82
CA LEU A 5 -15.62 -53.30 -32.76
C LEU A 5 -14.80 -54.16 -33.77
N GLU A 6 -13.63 -53.69 -34.21
CA GLU A 6 -12.31 -54.34 -34.01
C GLU A 6 -11.26 -53.58 -34.83
N GLU A 7 -10.32 -52.91 -34.16
CA GLU A 7 -9.00 -52.61 -34.73
C GLU A 7 -7.97 -52.69 -33.61
N ASN A 8 -6.83 -53.29 -33.97
CA ASN A 8 -5.85 -53.99 -33.14
C ASN A 8 -5.14 -53.18 -32.05
N ASP A 9 -5.03 -53.82 -30.87
CA ASP A 9 -4.09 -53.51 -29.80
C ASP A 9 -2.66 -53.96 -30.18
N GLY A 10 -1.81 -52.99 -30.54
CA GLY A 10 -0.36 -53.13 -30.58
C GLY A 10 0.27 -52.55 -29.31
N VAL A 11 0.41 -53.37 -28.26
CA VAL A 11 1.09 -53.00 -27.01
C VAL A 11 2.61 -53.11 -27.20
N SER A 12 3.30 -51.98 -27.33
CA SER A 12 4.72 -51.86 -27.01
C SER A 12 4.87 -51.40 -25.56
N LYS A 13 5.46 -52.26 -24.73
CA LYS A 13 5.88 -51.92 -23.36
C LYS A 13 7.08 -50.99 -23.42
N GLU A 14 6.89 -49.72 -23.07
CA GLU A 14 7.96 -48.84 -22.61
C GLU A 14 7.82 -48.65 -21.10
N THR A 15 8.82 -49.14 -20.39
CA THR A 15 9.01 -49.00 -18.96
C THR A 15 9.46 -47.56 -18.68
N TYR A 16 8.60 -46.75 -18.07
CA TYR A 16 8.93 -45.39 -17.64
C TYR A 16 9.54 -45.47 -16.23
N GLU A 17 10.85 -45.20 -16.13
CA GLU A 17 11.46 -44.88 -14.84
C GLU A 17 11.04 -43.46 -14.42
N PRO A 18 10.69 -43.22 -13.15
CA PRO A 18 10.32 -41.89 -12.70
C PRO A 18 11.58 -41.03 -12.56
N ASP A 19 11.75 -40.07 -13.47
CA ASP A 19 12.69 -38.96 -13.30
C ASP A 19 12.40 -38.23 -11.97
N ASP A 20 13.43 -38.14 -11.13
CA ASP A 20 13.46 -37.33 -9.91
C ASP A 20 13.28 -35.85 -10.25
N HIS A 21 12.02 -35.43 -10.38
CA HIS A 21 11.66 -34.03 -10.50
C HIS A 21 11.89 -33.33 -9.15
N ILE A 22 13.05 -32.67 -9.08
CA ILE A 22 13.40 -31.64 -8.12
C ILE A 22 12.22 -30.64 -8.01
N LEU A 23 11.52 -30.70 -6.87
CA LEU A 23 10.52 -29.72 -6.49
C LEU A 23 11.16 -28.32 -6.48
N PRO A 24 10.53 -27.29 -7.06
CA PRO A 24 11.06 -25.93 -6.99
C PRO A 24 11.11 -25.49 -5.54
N GLN A 25 12.31 -25.08 -5.10
CA GLN A 25 12.57 -24.57 -3.76
C GLN A 25 11.51 -23.53 -3.37
N SER A 26 10.73 -23.87 -2.35
CA SER A 26 9.86 -22.95 -1.64
C SER A 26 10.69 -21.76 -1.18
N TRP A 27 10.31 -20.56 -1.59
CA TRP A 27 10.85 -19.32 -1.02
C TRP A 27 10.28 -19.16 0.39
N SER A 28 10.81 -19.95 1.32
CA SER A 28 10.53 -19.83 2.74
C SER A 28 11.34 -18.66 3.27
N THR A 29 10.78 -17.46 3.23
CA THR A 29 11.27 -16.39 4.09
C THR A 29 11.01 -16.80 5.54
N PRO A 30 12.01 -16.69 6.44
CA PRO A 30 11.84 -17.08 7.82
C PRO A 30 10.82 -16.15 8.49
N VAL A 31 9.68 -16.70 8.88
CA VAL A 31 8.81 -16.07 9.87
C VAL A 31 9.49 -16.26 11.21
N GLN A 32 10.04 -15.19 11.77
CA GLN A 32 10.66 -15.24 13.09
C GLN A 32 9.54 -15.23 14.14
N GLN A 33 9.06 -16.43 14.49
CA GLN A 33 8.21 -16.61 15.68
C GLN A 33 9.14 -16.60 16.88
N GLN A 34 9.15 -15.49 17.61
CA GLN A 34 9.89 -15.39 18.87
C GLN A 34 9.01 -16.02 19.96
N GLU A 35 9.40 -17.20 20.49
CA GLU A 35 8.76 -17.78 21.67
C GLU A 35 9.05 -16.88 22.88
N TYR A 36 8.03 -16.17 23.34
CA TYR A 36 8.12 -15.31 24.52
C TYR A 36 7.73 -16.10 25.78
N GLN A 37 8.68 -16.33 26.69
CA GLN A 37 8.45 -17.01 27.97
C GLN A 37 8.16 -16.03 29.12
N GLY A 38 7.16 -15.15 28.95
CA GLY A 38 6.67 -14.28 30.03
C GLY A 38 5.40 -14.84 30.67
N ARG A 39 5.32 -14.88 32.00
CA ARG A 39 4.06 -15.15 32.71
C ARG A 39 3.35 -13.83 32.99
N ILE A 40 2.34 -13.50 32.19
CA ILE A 40 1.40 -12.40 32.47
C ILE A 40 0.24 -12.90 33.35
N ASN A 41 -0.04 -12.17 34.43
CA ASN A 41 -1.09 -12.51 35.39
C ASN A 41 -2.39 -11.80 35.01
N LEU A 42 -3.25 -12.47 34.23
CA LEU A 42 -4.48 -11.95 33.60
C LEU A 42 -5.64 -11.63 34.58
N THR A 43 -5.35 -11.48 35.88
CA THR A 43 -6.37 -11.34 36.93
C THR A 43 -6.72 -9.90 37.30
N GLN A 44 -6.02 -8.90 36.75
CA GLN A 44 -6.30 -7.48 36.97
C GLN A 44 -6.69 -6.78 35.66
N ALA A 45 -7.49 -5.72 35.76
CA ALA A 45 -7.82 -4.87 34.62
C ALA A 45 -6.52 -4.35 33.98
N PRO A 46 -6.35 -4.45 32.66
CA PRO A 46 -5.08 -4.13 32.00
C PRO A 46 -4.78 -2.63 32.12
N ASP A 47 -3.67 -2.29 32.77
CA ASP A 47 -3.05 -0.96 32.64
C ASP A 47 -2.45 -0.82 31.23
N LEU A 48 -2.29 0.40 30.70
CA LEU A 48 -1.76 0.64 29.35
C LEU A 48 -0.36 0.01 29.14
N SER A 49 0.41 -0.14 30.22
CA SER A 49 1.68 -0.89 30.25
C SER A 49 1.52 -2.35 29.80
N SER A 50 0.46 -3.03 30.26
CA SER A 50 0.17 -4.43 29.91
C SER A 50 -0.27 -4.62 28.45
N LEU A 51 -0.79 -3.57 27.80
CA LEU A 51 -1.15 -3.63 26.38
C LEU A 51 0.10 -3.72 25.49
N SER A 52 1.23 -3.15 25.91
CA SER A 52 2.49 -3.24 25.15
C SER A 52 3.12 -4.64 25.19
N GLU A 53 2.78 -5.45 26.20
CA GLU A 53 3.25 -6.82 26.39
C GLU A 53 2.36 -7.86 25.69
N ALA A 54 1.15 -7.48 25.30
CA ALA A 54 0.16 -8.35 24.66
C ALA A 54 0.47 -8.78 23.20
N PRO A 55 1.08 -7.95 22.32
CA PRO A 55 1.18 -8.26 20.88
C PRO A 55 1.78 -9.63 20.54
N PRO A 56 2.84 -10.13 21.21
CA PRO A 56 3.40 -11.46 20.95
C PRO A 56 2.40 -12.61 21.15
N TYR A 57 1.39 -12.41 22.01
CA TYR A 57 0.35 -13.42 22.27
C TYR A 57 -0.85 -13.30 21.32
N CYS A 58 -1.06 -12.11 20.75
CA CYS A 58 -2.22 -11.82 19.90
C CYS A 58 -1.91 -11.99 18.40
N GLY A 59 -0.64 -11.94 17.99
CA GLY A 59 -0.27 -11.94 16.59
C GLY A 59 1.22 -11.92 16.32
N TYR A 60 1.55 -11.69 15.06
CA TYR A 60 2.90 -11.50 14.57
C TYR A 60 2.93 -10.30 13.62
N SER A 61 4.11 -9.74 13.37
CA SER A 61 4.29 -8.65 12.40
C SER A 61 5.34 -9.01 11.38
N PHE A 62 5.22 -8.44 10.18
CA PHE A 62 6.24 -8.57 9.15
C PHE A 62 7.33 -7.50 9.35
N THR A 63 8.58 -7.91 9.22
CA THR A 63 9.74 -6.99 9.24
C THR A 63 9.84 -6.16 7.96
N ASP A 64 9.37 -6.72 6.84
CA ASP A 64 9.33 -6.07 5.53
C ASP A 64 8.16 -6.56 4.69
N GLY A 65 7.86 -5.83 3.62
CA GLY A 65 6.82 -6.17 2.65
C GLY A 65 5.51 -5.40 2.86
N PRO A 66 4.41 -5.87 2.21
CA PRO A 66 3.19 -5.08 2.08
C PRO A 66 2.46 -4.82 3.40
N TRP A 67 2.62 -5.68 4.40
CA TRP A 67 1.99 -5.56 5.72
C TRP A 67 3.01 -5.26 6.82
N LYS A 68 4.14 -4.63 6.46
CA LYS A 68 5.11 -4.15 7.43
C LYS A 68 4.43 -3.19 8.41
N HIS A 69 4.74 -3.29 9.70
CA HIS A 69 4.10 -2.52 10.79
C HIS A 69 2.66 -2.91 11.13
N ALA A 70 2.03 -3.86 10.42
CA ALA A 70 0.73 -4.39 10.83
C ALA A 70 0.89 -5.57 11.81
N LEU A 71 0.03 -5.62 12.83
CA LEU A 71 -0.14 -6.79 13.68
C LEU A 71 -1.14 -7.75 13.02
N VAL A 72 -0.68 -8.92 12.62
CA VAL A 72 -1.47 -9.97 11.98
C VAL A 72 -1.81 -11.04 13.01
N ALA A 73 -3.09 -11.40 13.13
CA ALA A 73 -3.53 -12.44 14.05
C ALA A 73 -2.86 -13.80 13.76
N LEU A 74 -2.60 -14.58 14.81
CA LEU A 74 -2.05 -15.93 14.67
C LEU A 74 -2.96 -16.81 13.80
N GLY A 75 -2.35 -17.60 12.91
CA GLY A 75 -3.08 -18.49 11.99
C GLY A 75 -3.62 -17.82 10.72
N ILE A 76 -3.56 -16.50 10.61
CA ILE A 76 -3.89 -15.76 9.37
C ILE A 76 -2.61 -15.47 8.61
N ASP A 77 -2.57 -15.80 7.31
CA ASP A 77 -1.49 -15.36 6.42
C ASP A 77 -2.07 -14.49 5.29
N PRO A 78 -1.84 -13.16 5.30
CA PRO A 78 -2.42 -12.24 4.32
C PRO A 78 -1.87 -12.44 2.90
N ARG A 79 -0.85 -13.29 2.72
CA ARG A 79 -0.30 -13.66 1.41
C ARG A 79 -1.11 -14.73 0.70
N GLN A 80 -2.01 -15.42 1.40
CA GLN A 80 -2.80 -16.53 0.83
C GLN A 80 -3.93 -16.05 -0.07
N GLY A 81 -4.46 -14.84 0.16
CA GLY A 81 -5.61 -14.34 -0.58
C GLY A 81 -5.63 -12.81 -0.75
N PRO A 82 -6.20 -12.30 -1.85
CA PRO A 82 -6.23 -10.87 -2.15
C PRO A 82 -7.19 -10.08 -1.27
N GLU A 83 -8.05 -10.71 -0.48
CA GLU A 83 -8.98 -10.07 0.45
C GLU A 83 -8.26 -9.18 1.49
N TYR A 84 -7.08 -9.60 1.94
CA TYR A 84 -6.29 -8.86 2.93
C TYR A 84 -5.52 -7.67 2.34
N ARG A 85 -5.62 -7.42 1.03
CA ARG A 85 -4.91 -6.31 0.36
C ARG A 85 -5.29 -4.93 0.89
N ILE A 86 -6.48 -4.79 1.48
CA ILE A 86 -6.96 -3.52 2.06
C ILE A 86 -6.23 -3.16 3.36
N TYR A 87 -5.65 -4.15 4.04
CA TYR A 87 -4.86 -3.94 5.26
C TYR A 87 -3.38 -3.68 4.95
N LYS A 88 -3.02 -3.55 3.67
CA LYS A 88 -1.66 -3.19 3.25
C LYS A 88 -1.30 -1.84 3.86
N THR A 89 -0.06 -1.71 4.33
CA THR A 89 0.43 -0.48 4.95
C THR A 89 1.10 0.45 3.94
N TYR A 90 0.87 1.74 4.14
CA TYR A 90 1.62 2.84 3.57
C TYR A 90 2.45 3.45 4.69
N ASN A 91 3.77 3.54 4.50
CA ASN A 91 4.67 4.19 5.44
C ASN A 91 5.25 5.43 4.75
N PHE A 92 4.95 6.61 5.27
CA PHE A 92 5.49 7.85 4.77
C PHE A 92 6.96 7.99 5.19
N PRO A 93 7.91 8.07 4.23
CA PRO A 93 9.33 7.85 4.52
C PRO A 93 10.04 9.04 5.17
N TYR A 94 9.33 10.15 5.40
CA TYR A 94 9.93 11.37 5.93
C TYR A 94 9.53 11.53 7.39
N ASN A 95 10.54 11.66 8.25
CA ASN A 95 10.34 12.26 9.55
C ASN A 95 10.24 13.76 9.33
N TYR A 96 9.16 14.37 9.81
CA TYR A 96 9.03 15.81 9.84
C TYR A 96 8.73 16.23 11.26
N ASP A 97 9.47 17.25 11.73
CA ASP A 97 9.04 17.97 12.91
C ASP A 97 7.80 18.78 12.51
N PRO A 98 6.68 18.66 13.24
CA PRO A 98 5.51 19.49 12.99
C PRO A 98 5.93 20.97 13.02
N ILE A 99 5.49 21.77 12.05
CA ILE A 99 5.61 23.22 12.17
C ILE A 99 4.54 23.65 13.17
N ILE A 100 4.88 23.58 14.46
CA ILE A 100 3.97 23.97 15.55
C ILE A 100 3.77 25.49 15.47
N ALA A 101 2.58 25.93 15.07
CA ALA A 101 2.14 27.27 15.38
C ALA A 101 1.98 27.38 16.91
N ASP A 102 2.90 28.09 17.56
CA ASP A 102 2.86 28.34 19.00
C ASP A 102 1.59 29.15 19.34
N PRO A 103 0.70 28.66 20.24
CA PRO A 103 -0.52 29.36 20.62
C PRO A 103 -0.27 30.65 21.42
N SER A 104 0.98 31.01 21.74
CA SER A 104 1.33 32.16 22.58
C SER A 104 1.68 33.46 21.85
N PHE A 105 1.52 33.57 20.53
CA PHE A 105 1.75 34.84 19.84
C PHE A 105 0.58 35.83 20.00
N THR A 106 0.62 36.59 21.09
CA THR A 106 -0.04 37.89 21.16
C THR A 106 0.58 38.82 20.11
N SER A 107 -0.19 39.16 19.09
CA SER A 107 0.07 40.12 18.01
C SER A 107 1.13 41.19 18.30
N SER A 108 2.13 41.33 17.42
CA SER A 108 2.71 42.62 17.02
C SER A 108 3.48 42.50 15.69
N LEU A 109 2.85 42.99 14.62
CA LEU A 109 3.44 43.55 13.39
C LEU A 109 4.66 42.81 12.79
N THR A 110 4.43 41.92 11.82
CA THR A 110 4.96 41.98 10.42
C THR A 110 4.77 40.62 9.72
N VAL A 111 4.11 40.67 8.56
CA VAL A 111 3.84 39.58 7.60
C VAL A 111 3.19 38.33 8.21
N ASP A 112 1.86 38.34 8.17
CA ASP A 112 0.99 37.22 8.51
C ASP A 112 1.25 36.04 7.56
N ILE A 113 2.13 35.12 7.96
CA ILE A 113 2.20 33.78 7.38
C ILE A 113 1.52 32.87 8.39
N SER A 114 0.19 32.76 8.25
CA SER A 114 -0.53 31.66 8.86
C SER A 114 -0.09 30.38 8.16
N PHE A 115 0.47 29.43 8.91
CA PHE A 115 0.84 28.09 8.42
C PHE A 115 -0.25 27.10 8.85
N PRO A 116 -1.03 26.53 7.91
CA PRO A 116 -2.21 25.75 8.26
C PRO A 116 -1.99 24.37 8.89
N ARG A 117 -2.84 24.12 9.88
CA ARG A 117 -3.64 22.90 10.09
C ARG A 117 -2.91 21.63 10.57
N GLU A 118 -2.32 21.71 11.75
CA GLU A 118 -2.22 20.54 12.64
C GLU A 118 -3.19 20.66 13.81
N VAL A 119 -4.12 19.73 13.92
CA VAL A 119 -4.92 19.56 15.14
C VAL A 119 -4.08 18.69 16.08
N ARG A 120 -3.30 19.32 16.95
CA ARG A 120 -2.71 18.59 18.08
C ARG A 120 -3.75 18.45 19.20
N THR A 121 -3.74 17.26 19.80
CA THR A 121 -4.33 16.89 21.10
C THR A 121 -5.85 16.72 21.18
N ASN A 122 -6.34 15.64 20.59
CA ASN A 122 -7.13 14.60 21.29
C ASN A 122 -7.07 13.40 20.36
N HIS A 123 -6.61 12.23 20.84
CA HIS A 123 -6.72 10.99 20.07
C HIS A 123 -8.21 10.65 19.96
N GLY A 124 -8.91 11.33 19.07
CA GLY A 124 -10.25 10.94 18.65
C GLY A 124 -10.15 9.57 18.00
N ASN A 125 -11.26 8.83 17.99
CA ASN A 125 -11.30 7.49 17.40
C ASN A 125 -10.82 7.45 15.94
N ASP A 126 -10.76 8.60 15.26
CA ASP A 126 -10.48 8.72 13.83
C ASP A 126 -9.07 9.25 13.50
N SER A 127 -8.14 9.34 14.47
CA SER A 127 -6.79 9.90 14.21
C SER A 127 -5.97 9.09 13.19
N HIS A 128 -6.26 7.80 13.07
CA HIS A 128 -5.65 6.89 12.11
C HIS A 128 -6.18 7.05 10.68
N ILE A 129 -7.27 7.82 10.49
CA ILE A 129 -7.92 7.99 9.18
C ILE A 129 -7.25 9.13 8.41
N PHE A 130 -6.89 8.87 7.14
CA PHE A 130 -6.41 9.90 6.22
C PHE A 130 -7.50 10.32 5.25
N ASP A 131 -8.03 11.53 5.45
CA ASP A 131 -9.12 12.11 4.64
C ASP A 131 -8.64 12.98 3.47
N GLY A 132 -7.32 13.22 3.35
CA GLY A 132 -6.75 14.08 2.32
C GLY A 132 -6.68 15.56 2.69
N TYR A 133 -7.06 15.94 3.92
CA TYR A 133 -7.08 17.32 4.37
C TYR A 133 -6.47 17.52 5.77
N LEU A 134 -6.52 16.53 6.64
CA LEU A 134 -5.98 16.57 8.00
C LEU A 134 -4.81 15.59 8.16
N LEU A 135 -3.79 16.03 8.90
CA LEU A 135 -2.71 15.18 9.36
C LEU A 135 -2.73 15.13 10.90
N PHE A 136 -2.72 13.91 11.41
CA PHE A 136 -2.44 13.64 12.82
C PHE A 136 -0.99 13.20 12.96
N ASN A 137 -0.39 13.53 14.10
CA ASN A 137 1.02 13.29 14.37
C ASN A 137 1.27 11.88 14.94
N ASP A 138 0.90 10.88 14.16
CA ASP A 138 1.09 9.46 14.49
C ASP A 138 2.36 8.91 13.80
N ASP A 139 2.58 7.59 13.84
CA ASP A 139 3.79 6.89 13.37
C ASP A 139 4.06 6.97 11.85
N ASN A 140 3.42 7.89 11.12
CA ASN A 140 3.53 8.05 9.67
C ASN A 140 3.15 6.77 8.89
N VAL A 141 2.33 5.91 9.49
CA VAL A 141 1.87 4.65 8.92
C VAL A 141 0.35 4.64 8.84
N TRP A 142 -0.18 4.31 7.68
CA TRP A 142 -1.61 4.15 7.41
C TRP A 142 -1.88 2.78 6.79
N GLN A 143 -2.99 2.13 7.13
CA GLN A 143 -3.48 1.03 6.31
C GLN A 143 -4.32 1.58 5.16
N TYR A 144 -4.42 0.85 4.04
CA TYR A 144 -5.20 1.35 2.90
C TYR A 144 -6.69 1.51 3.23
N CYS A 145 -7.23 0.68 4.11
CA CYS A 145 -8.61 0.82 4.59
C CYS A 145 -8.87 2.11 5.38
N ASP A 146 -7.82 2.74 5.92
CA ASP A 146 -7.92 3.98 6.70
C ASP A 146 -7.84 5.23 5.80
N ILE A 147 -7.59 5.04 4.51
CA ILE A 147 -7.52 6.12 3.53
C ILE A 147 -8.93 6.40 2.98
N SER A 148 -9.57 7.46 3.46
CA SER A 148 -10.92 7.89 3.05
C SER A 148 -10.91 8.92 1.92
N ASP A 149 -9.78 9.56 1.62
CA ASP A 149 -9.62 10.49 0.48
C ASP A 149 -10.19 9.91 -0.83
N ASP A 150 -11.07 10.65 -1.50
CA ASP A 150 -11.85 10.12 -2.63
C ASP A 150 -11.00 9.71 -3.84
N GLN A 151 -9.88 10.38 -4.09
CA GLN A 151 -8.99 10.06 -5.21
C GLN A 151 -8.15 8.83 -4.89
N LEU A 152 -7.57 8.76 -3.68
CA LEU A 152 -6.79 7.62 -3.22
C LEU A 152 -7.66 6.36 -3.04
N ARG A 153 -8.89 6.53 -2.55
CA ARG A 153 -9.88 5.45 -2.43
C ARG A 153 -10.23 4.83 -3.76
N ARG A 154 -10.42 5.63 -4.81
CA ARG A 154 -10.60 5.12 -6.18
C ARG A 154 -9.41 4.29 -6.67
N ILE A 155 -8.18 4.63 -6.26
CA ILE A 155 -6.98 3.87 -6.62
C ILE A 155 -6.90 2.55 -5.83
N TRP A 156 -7.09 2.56 -4.51
CA TRP A 156 -6.90 1.34 -3.71
C TRP A 156 -8.06 0.35 -3.77
N SER A 157 -9.27 0.82 -4.06
CA SER A 157 -10.45 -0.02 -4.27
C SER A 157 -10.52 -0.69 -5.65
N THR A 158 -9.47 -0.55 -6.48
CA THR A 158 -9.41 -1.16 -7.82
C THR A 158 -9.75 -2.65 -7.81
N THR A 159 -10.46 -3.08 -8.85
CA THR A 159 -10.74 -4.49 -9.14
C THR A 159 -9.60 -5.15 -9.93
N THR A 160 -8.66 -4.37 -10.46
CA THR A 160 -7.51 -4.88 -11.23
C THR A 160 -6.40 -5.34 -10.28
N ILE A 161 -6.50 -6.59 -9.87
CA ILE A 161 -5.60 -7.21 -8.89
C ILE A 161 -4.89 -8.43 -9.48
N ARG A 162 -3.73 -8.77 -8.91
CA ARG A 162 -2.96 -9.98 -9.26
C ARG A 162 -3.63 -11.20 -8.60
N HIS A 163 -3.63 -12.33 -9.30
CA HIS A 163 -4.02 -13.61 -8.71
C HIS A 163 -2.93 -14.21 -7.82
N SER A 164 -1.65 -13.96 -8.16
CA SER A 164 -0.50 -14.40 -7.38
C SER A 164 0.05 -13.28 -6.51
N PHE A 165 0.58 -13.64 -5.35
CA PHE A 165 1.25 -12.72 -4.44
C PHE A 165 2.57 -12.19 -5.06
N CYS A 166 2.88 -10.91 -4.87
CA CYS A 166 4.19 -10.31 -5.12
C CYS A 166 4.80 -9.89 -3.78
N PRO A 167 6.02 -10.32 -3.43
CA PRO A 167 6.69 -9.90 -2.19
C PRO A 167 6.80 -8.37 -2.03
N ARG A 168 6.93 -7.64 -3.14
CA ARG A 168 7.08 -6.18 -3.11
C ARG A 168 5.75 -5.44 -3.10
N ASN A 169 4.80 -5.83 -3.95
CA ASN A 169 3.57 -5.08 -4.18
C ASN A 169 2.33 -5.69 -3.53
N GLY A 170 2.42 -6.91 -3.02
CA GLY A 170 1.29 -7.72 -2.61
C GLY A 170 0.46 -8.16 -3.82
N PHE A 171 -0.85 -8.00 -3.72
CA PHE A 171 -1.78 -8.32 -4.81
C PHE A 171 -2.05 -7.15 -5.75
N PHE A 172 -1.48 -5.97 -5.49
CA PHE A 172 -1.59 -4.84 -6.40
C PHE A 172 -0.51 -4.89 -7.48
N TYR A 173 -0.85 -4.38 -8.67
CA TYR A 173 0.15 -4.12 -9.69
C TYR A 173 1.02 -2.90 -9.35
N ASN A 174 2.14 -2.78 -10.06
CA ASN A 174 3.16 -1.75 -9.86
C ASN A 174 2.62 -0.32 -10.13
N GLY A 175 1.86 -0.12 -11.21
CA GLY A 175 1.29 1.18 -11.57
C GLY A 175 0.30 1.68 -10.52
N LYS A 176 -0.58 0.80 -10.02
CA LYS A 176 -1.46 1.11 -8.89
C LYS A 176 -0.66 1.55 -7.66
N THR A 177 0.31 0.73 -7.26
CA THR A 177 1.10 0.98 -6.05
C THR A 177 1.88 2.28 -6.17
N ALA A 178 2.43 2.57 -7.36
CA ALA A 178 3.11 3.82 -7.66
C ALA A 178 2.17 5.03 -7.62
N LYS A 179 0.98 4.96 -8.25
CA LYS A 179 -0.02 6.03 -8.21
C LYS A 179 -0.39 6.38 -6.77
N LEU A 180 -0.80 5.37 -6.00
CA LEU A 180 -1.23 5.59 -4.62
C LEU A 180 -0.08 6.18 -3.79
N TRP A 181 1.13 5.64 -3.95
CA TRP A 181 2.30 6.11 -3.21
C TRP A 181 2.62 7.57 -3.51
N GLU A 182 2.84 7.93 -4.76
CA GLU A 182 3.29 9.27 -5.12
C GLU A 182 2.19 10.31 -4.84
N ILE A 183 0.93 10.02 -5.18
CA ILE A 183 -0.19 10.94 -4.93
C ILE A 183 -0.38 11.16 -3.43
N MET A 184 -0.39 10.11 -2.62
CA MET A 184 -0.52 10.26 -1.17
C MET A 184 0.67 11.02 -0.57
N THR A 185 1.89 10.73 -1.04
CA THR A 185 3.10 11.42 -0.58
C THR A 185 2.99 12.94 -0.83
N ASP A 186 2.60 13.33 -2.04
CA ASP A 186 2.45 14.74 -2.40
C ASP A 186 1.31 15.42 -1.64
N LYS A 187 0.19 14.73 -1.40
CA LYS A 187 -0.91 15.24 -0.56
C LYS A 187 -0.45 15.48 0.88
N VAL A 188 0.24 14.51 1.50
CA VAL A 188 0.79 14.66 2.85
C VAL A 188 1.75 15.84 2.92
N LEU A 189 2.67 15.99 1.96
CA LEU A 189 3.60 17.12 1.92
C LEU A 189 2.90 18.46 1.73
N THR A 190 1.90 18.52 0.85
CA THR A 190 1.12 19.73 0.60
C THR A 190 0.40 20.19 1.86
N ILE A 191 -0.28 19.27 2.56
CA ILE A 191 -0.99 19.56 3.83
C ILE A 191 0.01 19.99 4.91
N ARG A 192 1.16 19.30 5.01
CA ARG A 192 2.23 19.64 5.97
C ARG A 192 2.76 21.06 5.77
N ASP A 193 2.95 21.44 4.51
CA ASP A 193 3.40 22.79 4.15
C ASP A 193 2.26 23.83 4.26
N GLY A 194 1.08 23.39 4.71
CA GLY A 194 -0.04 24.25 5.00
C GLY A 194 -0.89 24.63 3.78
N GLU A 195 -0.68 23.95 2.67
CA GLU A 195 -1.43 24.14 1.44
C GLU A 195 -2.56 23.11 1.32
N GLU A 196 -3.59 23.41 0.53
CA GLU A 196 -4.68 22.46 0.25
C GLU A 196 -4.39 21.69 -1.05
N PRO A 197 -4.40 20.33 -1.04
CA PRO A 197 -4.20 19.56 -2.26
C PRO A 197 -5.33 19.78 -3.28
N ALA A 198 -5.03 20.45 -4.38
CA ALA A 198 -6.00 20.68 -5.45
C ALA A 198 -6.38 19.37 -6.16
N VAL A 199 -7.67 19.03 -6.19
CA VAL A 199 -8.21 17.81 -6.80
C VAL A 199 -7.74 17.64 -8.26
N ASP A 200 -7.76 18.73 -9.04
CA ASP A 200 -7.38 18.72 -10.46
C ASP A 200 -5.91 18.35 -10.71
N ASP A 201 -5.01 18.53 -9.73
CA ASP A 201 -3.61 18.13 -9.87
C ASP A 201 -3.46 16.61 -9.98
N TYR A 202 -4.40 15.84 -9.43
CA TYR A 202 -4.29 14.39 -9.32
C TYR A 202 -5.25 13.63 -10.24
N GLU A 203 -6.38 14.21 -10.66
CA GLU A 203 -7.39 13.49 -11.48
C GLU A 203 -6.77 12.89 -12.75
N CYS A 204 -5.93 13.64 -13.44
CA CYS A 204 -5.29 13.18 -14.68
C CYS A 204 -4.29 12.02 -14.48
N LEU A 205 -3.84 11.81 -13.24
CA LEU A 205 -2.87 10.77 -12.88
C LEU A 205 -3.57 9.44 -12.63
N LEU A 206 -4.88 9.46 -12.36
CA LEU A 206 -5.69 8.25 -12.15
C LEU A 206 -5.73 7.37 -13.41
N ASP A 207 -5.64 7.99 -14.60
CA ASP A 207 -5.62 7.34 -15.91
C ASP A 207 -4.35 6.51 -16.19
N ILE A 208 -3.31 6.63 -15.36
CA ILE A 208 -2.12 5.78 -15.49
C ILE A 208 -2.55 4.32 -15.20
N PRO A 209 -2.22 3.35 -16.06
CA PRO A 209 -2.69 1.97 -15.92
C PRO A 209 -2.17 1.32 -14.63
N ASP A 210 -3.01 0.46 -14.03
CA ASP A 210 -2.65 -0.26 -12.80
C ASP A 210 -1.50 -1.24 -13.04
N ASP A 211 -1.54 -2.00 -14.14
CA ASP A 211 -0.43 -2.85 -14.61
C ASP A 211 0.44 -2.08 -15.61
N TYR A 212 1.51 -1.46 -15.11
CA TYR A 212 2.38 -0.62 -15.92
C TYR A 212 3.52 -1.46 -16.52
N LYS A 213 3.57 -1.54 -17.85
CA LYS A 213 4.65 -2.24 -18.59
C LYS A 213 5.63 -1.24 -19.19
N ALA A 214 6.83 -1.18 -18.61
CA ALA A 214 7.93 -0.41 -19.19
C ALA A 214 8.35 -1.04 -20.52
N GLY A 215 8.37 -0.26 -21.60
CA GLY A 215 8.94 -0.74 -22.87
C GLY A 215 7.95 -1.20 -23.94
N SER A 216 6.64 -0.92 -23.82
CA SER A 216 5.73 -0.85 -24.97
C SER A 216 6.06 0.36 -25.86
N ARG A 217 7.33 0.43 -26.30
CA ARG A 217 7.97 1.51 -27.08
C ARG A 217 7.36 1.71 -28.47
N GLY A 218 6.31 0.97 -28.83
CA GLY A 218 5.62 1.12 -30.11
C GLY A 218 4.79 2.40 -30.23
N ARG A 219 4.31 3.01 -29.13
CA ARG A 219 3.40 4.17 -29.20
C ARG A 219 3.43 5.09 -27.98
N GLU A 220 4.56 5.28 -27.32
CA GLU A 220 4.69 6.30 -26.25
C GLU A 220 4.78 7.75 -26.80
N ARG A 221 4.24 7.97 -28.00
CA ARG A 221 3.84 9.28 -28.56
C ARG A 221 2.31 9.43 -28.61
N LYS A 222 1.53 8.50 -28.03
CA LYS A 222 0.13 8.78 -27.77
C LYS A 222 0.08 9.88 -26.72
N ARG A 223 -0.25 11.10 -27.18
CA ARG A 223 -0.90 12.09 -26.33
C ARG A 223 -2.08 11.36 -25.69
N TYR A 224 -1.93 11.04 -24.42
CA TYR A 224 -2.88 10.24 -23.66
C TYR A 224 -4.18 11.02 -23.55
N ASP A 225 -5.21 10.57 -24.27
CA ASP A 225 -6.67 10.82 -24.23
C ASP A 225 -7.24 12.20 -23.87
N ARG A 226 -6.41 13.23 -23.70
CA ARG A 226 -6.82 14.61 -23.76
C ARG A 226 -6.72 15.08 -25.20
N GLY A 227 -7.78 15.72 -25.69
CA GLY A 227 -7.82 16.33 -27.00
C GLY A 227 -6.55 17.16 -27.28
N PHE A 228 -6.15 17.20 -28.55
CA PHE A 228 -5.02 18.00 -29.02
C PHE A 228 -5.07 19.41 -28.40
N GLY A 229 -4.12 19.77 -27.52
CA GLY A 229 -4.03 21.09 -26.90
C GLY A 229 -4.25 21.18 -25.38
N GLN A 230 -4.58 20.08 -24.69
CA GLN A 230 -4.57 20.12 -23.23
C GLN A 230 -3.14 19.96 -22.69
N ASN A 231 -2.64 21.00 -22.04
CA ASN A 231 -1.33 21.00 -21.41
C ASN A 231 -1.49 20.49 -19.97
N TYR A 232 -0.66 19.52 -19.58
CA TYR A 232 -0.47 19.23 -18.16
C TYR A 232 0.07 20.48 -17.47
N THR A 233 -0.38 20.74 -16.25
CA THR A 233 0.32 21.69 -15.38
C THR A 233 1.73 21.17 -15.10
N ARG A 234 2.64 22.06 -14.68
CA ARG A 234 4.00 21.66 -14.31
C ARG A 234 3.99 20.59 -13.21
N LYS A 235 3.09 20.70 -12.24
CA LYS A 235 2.89 19.73 -11.16
C LYS A 235 2.39 18.39 -11.70
N GLN A 236 1.34 18.38 -12.52
CA GLN A 236 0.84 17.15 -13.13
C GLN A 236 1.92 16.42 -13.95
N ALA A 237 2.68 17.14 -14.78
CA ALA A 237 3.77 16.54 -15.57
C ALA A 237 4.87 15.96 -14.68
N PHE A 238 5.25 16.68 -13.61
CA PHE A 238 6.22 16.22 -12.63
C PHE A 238 5.74 14.97 -11.89
N MET A 239 4.54 15.00 -11.32
CA MET A 239 3.94 13.88 -10.61
C MET A 239 3.80 12.65 -11.50
N ARG A 240 3.37 12.81 -12.75
CA ARG A 240 3.35 11.73 -13.72
C ARG A 240 4.72 11.09 -13.90
N SER A 241 5.79 11.90 -14.00
CA SER A 241 7.15 11.38 -14.14
C SER A 241 7.60 10.56 -12.91
N LEU A 242 7.22 11.00 -11.70
CA LEU A 242 7.48 10.27 -10.46
C LEU A 242 6.76 8.93 -10.44
N ILE A 243 5.46 8.90 -10.76
CA ILE A 243 4.66 7.68 -10.79
C ILE A 243 5.25 6.67 -11.78
N LEU A 244 5.60 7.11 -13.00
CA LEU A 244 6.17 6.21 -13.99
C LEU A 244 7.53 5.67 -13.56
N LYS A 245 8.40 6.51 -13.00
CA LYS A 245 9.70 6.09 -12.47
C LYS A 245 9.52 5.09 -11.32
N LYS A 246 8.59 5.34 -10.40
CA LYS A 246 8.25 4.45 -9.29
C LYS A 246 7.71 3.11 -9.80
N ALA A 247 6.78 3.13 -10.76
CA ALA A 247 6.21 1.92 -11.36
C ALA A 247 7.28 1.08 -12.08
N GLN A 248 8.31 1.69 -12.67
CA GLN A 248 9.46 0.97 -13.25
C GLN A 248 10.34 0.30 -12.19
N SER A 249 10.41 0.89 -10.99
CA SER A 249 11.23 0.37 -9.89
C SER A 249 10.57 -0.77 -9.12
N LEU A 250 9.24 -0.87 -9.19
CA LEU A 250 8.40 -1.83 -8.46
C LEU A 250 8.18 -3.12 -9.25
#